data_AF-A0A319FAW9-F1
#
_entry.id   AF-A0A319FAW9-F1
#
_cell.length_a   1.000
_cell.length_b   1.000
_cell.length_c   1.000
_cell.angle_alpha   90.00
_cell.angle_beta   90.00
_cell.angle_gamma   90.00
#
_symmetry.space_group_name_H-M   'P 1'
#
loop_
_entity.id
_entity.type
_entity.pdbx_description
1 polymer ?
#
loop_
_entity_poly.entity_id
_entity_poly.type
_entity_poly.pdbx_seq_one_letter_code
_entity_poly.pdbx_strand_id
1 'polypeptide(L)'
;MNSPSANDEVTIAFTVAVSLPILSLSSSTVLKVFVRPRIVRSSRPGQPITLLVNDSAFEASEPGGWQKAVAFGSLGQGLESKNDRNRVISFGILRPHYPEPYYDLTSLHGRGRFLTLPGSGEDVVITHEITMKRLFERSRLRPEDIQPGEEFQIQVSRGGREIGWWCWGDLDGDLKGKNLHPWVQGYEGPNTWYHRPSQEEIERENHVTGGDPENLLVEDHTHWVDIKIVQGDPEKPRVEGETNAVDVKGVGGFQSPALHPR
;
A
#
# COMPACT_ATOMS: atom_id res chain seq x y z
N MET A 1 11.08 30.01 1.21
CA MET A 1 10.17 29.59 0.12
C MET A 1 9.90 28.10 0.24
N ASN A 2 8.65 27.69 0.02
CA ASN A 2 8.19 26.30 0.10
C ASN A 2 8.60 25.45 -1.10
N SER A 3 8.75 26.07 -2.27
CA SER A 3 9.32 25.39 -3.44
C SER A 3 10.76 24.94 -3.14
N PRO A 4 11.11 23.67 -3.39
CA PRO A 4 12.49 23.21 -3.35
C PRO A 4 13.36 23.94 -4.38
N SER A 5 14.65 24.01 -4.07
CA SER A 5 15.70 24.48 -4.97
C SER A 5 16.50 23.30 -5.54
N ALA A 6 17.36 23.56 -6.53
CA ALA A 6 18.16 22.52 -7.20
C ALA A 6 19.06 21.71 -6.26
N ASN A 7 19.50 22.33 -5.15
CA ASN A 7 20.41 21.72 -4.18
C ASN A 7 19.69 21.19 -2.95
N ASP A 8 18.35 21.29 -2.90
CA ASP A 8 17.59 20.70 -1.82
C ASP A 8 17.49 19.20 -2.02
N GLU A 9 17.81 18.46 -0.97
CA GLU A 9 17.84 16.99 -0.94
C GLU A 9 17.15 16.50 0.31
N VAL A 10 16.41 15.40 0.18
CA VAL A 10 15.73 14.74 1.29
C VAL A 10 15.87 13.23 1.16
N THR A 11 16.15 12.57 2.27
CA THR A 11 16.06 11.11 2.38
C THR A 11 14.97 10.76 3.37
N ILE A 12 13.99 10.00 2.89
CA ILE A 12 12.93 9.38 3.68
C ILE A 12 13.32 7.93 3.88
N ALA A 13 13.24 7.45 5.11
CA ALA A 13 13.24 6.02 5.38
C ALA A 13 11.83 5.58 5.76
N PHE A 14 11.48 4.34 5.48
CA PHE A 14 10.26 3.75 6.02
C PHE A 14 10.50 2.36 6.58
N THR A 15 9.65 2.00 7.54
CA THR A 15 9.54 0.63 8.04
C THR A 15 8.17 0.04 7.76
N VAL A 16 8.10 -1.29 7.66
CA VAL A 16 6.88 -2.05 7.44
C VAL A 16 6.63 -2.97 8.64
N ALA A 17 5.39 -3.05 9.12
CA ALA A 17 4.99 -4.04 10.10
C ALA A 17 3.60 -4.58 9.76
N VAL A 18 3.24 -5.71 10.35
CA VAL A 18 1.89 -6.28 10.25
C VAL A 18 1.24 -6.33 11.63
N SER A 19 -0.10 -6.27 11.68
CA SER A 19 -0.84 -6.37 12.95
C SER A 19 -0.63 -7.69 13.67
N LEU A 20 -0.50 -8.78 12.92
CA LEU A 20 -0.27 -10.11 13.45
C LEU A 20 0.70 -10.86 12.53
N PRO A 21 1.76 -11.48 13.08
CA PRO A 21 2.65 -12.32 12.29
C PRO A 21 2.01 -13.68 11.94
N ILE A 22 0.85 -14.00 12.52
CA ILE A 22 0.11 -15.24 12.27
C ILE A 22 -1.30 -14.89 11.80
N LEU A 23 -1.66 -15.35 10.60
CA LEU A 23 -2.97 -15.14 9.99
C LEU A 23 -3.75 -16.47 9.98
N SER A 24 -4.91 -16.48 10.64
CA SER A 24 -5.81 -17.64 10.67
C SER A 24 -6.82 -17.58 9.53
N LEU A 25 -6.87 -18.63 8.71
CA LEU A 25 -7.80 -18.74 7.58
C LEU A 25 -9.26 -18.91 7.99
N SER A 26 -9.53 -19.36 9.22
CA SER A 26 -10.90 -19.53 9.75
C SER A 26 -11.43 -18.27 10.43
N SER A 27 -10.58 -17.25 10.63
CA SER A 27 -10.97 -15.99 11.27
C SER A 27 -11.42 -14.95 10.25
N SER A 28 -12.27 -14.01 10.68
CA SER A 28 -12.58 -12.80 9.92
C SER A 28 -11.51 -11.71 10.07
N THR A 29 -10.31 -12.07 10.57
CA THR A 29 -9.22 -11.15 10.88
C THR A 29 -8.76 -10.40 9.63
N VAL A 30 -8.55 -9.10 9.78
CA VAL A 30 -8.00 -8.23 8.74
C VAL A 30 -6.48 -8.17 8.92
N LEU A 31 -5.74 -8.46 7.85
CA LEU A 31 -4.30 -8.24 7.82
C LEU A 31 -4.06 -6.73 7.70
N LYS A 32 -3.62 -6.07 8.78
CA LYS A 32 -3.19 -4.67 8.70
C LYS A 32 -1.71 -4.62 8.39
N VAL A 33 -1.34 -3.85 7.38
CA VAL A 33 0.05 -3.51 7.04
C VAL A 33 0.28 -2.06 7.43
N PHE A 34 1.25 -1.82 8.29
CA PHE A 34 1.64 -0.50 8.75
C PHE A 34 2.91 -0.07 8.02
N VAL A 35 2.85 1.02 7.27
CA VAL A 35 4.00 1.67 6.65
C VAL A 35 4.31 2.93 7.45
N ARG A 36 5.56 3.08 7.89
CA ARG A 36 6.00 4.17 8.77
C ARG A 36 7.13 4.96 8.15
N PRO A 37 6.84 5.91 7.25
CA PRO A 37 7.83 6.83 6.72
C PRO A 37 8.24 7.89 7.75
N ARG A 38 9.51 8.30 7.68
CA ARG A 38 10.07 9.46 8.38
C ARG A 38 11.23 10.07 7.61
N ILE A 39 11.53 11.33 7.90
CA ILE A 39 12.71 12.01 7.37
C ILE A 39 13.95 11.52 8.15
N VAL A 40 14.96 11.02 7.44
CA VAL A 40 16.25 10.61 8.04
C VAL A 40 17.41 11.53 7.66
N ARG A 41 17.30 12.26 6.54
CA ARG A 41 18.24 13.29 6.12
C ARG A 41 17.51 14.39 5.38
N SER A 42 17.92 15.64 5.58
CA SER A 42 17.31 16.81 4.93
C SER A 42 18.34 17.92 4.79
N SER A 43 18.35 18.61 3.64
CA SER A 43 19.10 19.86 3.45
C SER A 43 18.55 21.01 4.31
N ARG A 44 17.32 20.87 4.85
CA ARG A 44 16.66 21.82 5.76
C ARG A 44 16.20 21.09 7.04
N PRO A 45 17.11 20.79 7.98
CA PRO A 45 16.76 20.10 9.22
C PRO A 45 15.65 20.80 9.99
N GLY A 46 14.71 20.03 10.54
CA GLY A 46 13.56 20.58 11.27
C GLY A 46 12.40 21.08 10.39
N GLN A 47 12.58 21.19 9.08
CA GLN A 47 11.51 21.60 8.17
C GLN A 47 10.66 20.39 7.75
N PRO A 48 9.32 20.45 7.88
CA PRO A 48 8.43 19.43 7.32
C PRO A 48 8.53 19.35 5.80
N ILE A 49 8.14 18.21 5.24
CA ILE A 49 7.98 18.02 3.80
C ILE A 49 6.58 17.51 3.49
N THR A 50 6.03 17.92 2.36
CA THR A 50 4.77 17.41 1.84
C THR A 50 5.01 16.66 0.55
N LEU A 51 4.48 15.45 0.47
CA LEU A 51 4.62 14.52 -0.65
C LEU A 51 3.28 14.33 -1.34
N LEU A 52 3.28 14.25 -2.67
CA LEU A 52 2.15 13.71 -3.43
C LEU A 52 2.28 12.18 -3.46
N VAL A 53 1.37 11.47 -2.79
CA VAL A 53 1.51 10.03 -2.50
C VAL A 53 0.55 9.14 -3.28
N ASN A 54 -0.12 9.68 -4.31
CA ASN A 54 -1.05 8.93 -5.15
C ASN A 54 -0.48 7.56 -5.55
N ASP A 55 -1.26 6.51 -5.32
CA ASP A 55 -0.98 5.14 -5.76
C ASP A 55 0.26 4.49 -5.14
N SER A 56 0.93 5.17 -4.21
CA SER A 56 2.10 4.69 -3.48
C SER A 56 1.69 3.94 -2.19
N ALA A 57 2.66 3.31 -1.54
CA ALA A 57 2.48 2.71 -0.21
C ALA A 57 2.31 3.76 0.90
N PHE A 58 2.44 5.04 0.57
CA PHE A 58 2.21 6.15 1.49
C PHE A 58 0.80 6.75 1.35
N GLU A 59 -0.03 6.23 0.43
CA GLU A 59 -1.44 6.62 0.36
C GLU A 59 -2.25 5.87 1.42
N ALA A 60 -2.72 6.59 2.44
CA ALA A 60 -3.63 6.04 3.43
C ALA A 60 -4.91 5.52 2.76
N SER A 61 -5.28 4.29 3.09
CA SER A 61 -6.57 3.74 2.66
C SER A 61 -7.67 4.30 3.53
N GLU A 62 -8.74 4.84 2.93
CA GLU A 62 -9.93 5.21 3.69
C GLU A 62 -10.58 3.94 4.27
N PRO A 63 -10.98 3.92 5.56
CA PRO A 63 -11.64 2.77 6.16
C PRO A 63 -12.90 2.37 5.38
N GLY A 64 -12.99 1.09 4.99
CA GLY A 64 -14.09 0.58 4.14
C GLY A 64 -14.06 1.06 2.69
N GLY A 65 -13.12 1.93 2.32
CA GLY A 65 -12.88 2.40 0.97
C GLY A 65 -12.15 1.38 0.11
N TRP A 66 -12.09 1.66 -1.19
CA TRP A 66 -11.31 0.87 -2.12
C TRP A 66 -9.80 1.06 -1.83
N GLN A 67 -9.10 -0.04 -1.56
CA GLN A 67 -7.67 -0.04 -1.24
C GLN A 67 -6.83 0.17 -2.50
N LYS A 68 -6.86 1.39 -3.01
CA LYS A 68 -6.25 1.79 -4.30
C LYS A 68 -4.75 1.44 -4.35
N ALA A 69 -4.00 1.86 -3.34
CA ALA A 69 -2.58 1.54 -3.19
C ALA A 69 -2.29 0.04 -3.30
N VAL A 70 -3.05 -0.81 -2.59
CA VAL A 70 -2.88 -2.27 -2.64
C VAL A 70 -3.25 -2.80 -4.03
N ALA A 71 -4.37 -2.32 -4.59
CA ALA A 71 -4.83 -2.71 -5.91
C ALA A 71 -3.87 -2.30 -7.04
N PHE A 72 -3.06 -1.24 -6.85
CA PHE A 72 -2.09 -0.78 -7.85
C PHE A 72 -0.68 -1.36 -7.61
N GLY A 73 -0.53 -2.25 -6.62
CA GLY A 73 0.70 -3.00 -6.41
C GLY A 73 1.76 -2.29 -5.57
N SER A 74 1.38 -1.30 -4.77
CA SER A 74 2.30 -0.65 -3.83
C SER A 74 2.91 -1.63 -2.82
N LEU A 75 2.19 -2.69 -2.46
CA LEU A 75 2.65 -3.77 -1.57
C LEU A 75 3.11 -5.03 -2.35
N GLY A 76 3.60 -4.84 -3.57
CA GLY A 76 4.06 -5.94 -4.42
C GLY A 76 2.94 -6.71 -5.10
N GLN A 77 3.25 -7.92 -5.57
CA GLN A 77 2.28 -8.77 -6.26
C GLN A 77 1.28 -9.45 -5.32
N GLY A 78 1.58 -9.48 -4.02
CA GLY A 78 0.81 -10.19 -3.01
C GLY A 78 1.70 -10.69 -1.87
N LEU A 79 1.21 -11.74 -1.18
CA LEU A 79 2.03 -12.49 -0.23
C LEU A 79 2.82 -13.57 -0.98
N GLU A 80 4.14 -13.52 -0.91
CA GLU A 80 5.03 -14.46 -1.59
C GLU A 80 5.46 -15.57 -0.63
N SER A 81 5.39 -16.84 -1.05
CA SER A 81 5.87 -17.93 -0.19
C SER A 81 7.39 -17.86 -0.01
N LYS A 82 7.87 -18.07 1.22
CA LYS A 82 9.31 -18.13 1.53
C LYS A 82 10.00 -19.35 0.91
N ASN A 83 9.25 -20.41 0.62
CA ASN A 83 9.79 -21.69 0.16
C ASN A 83 9.62 -21.90 -1.36
N ASP A 84 8.62 -21.26 -1.98
CA ASP A 84 8.38 -21.36 -3.43
C ASP A 84 7.93 -20.01 -4.00
N ARG A 85 8.82 -19.34 -4.74
CA ARG A 85 8.54 -18.03 -5.36
C ARG A 85 7.41 -18.04 -6.38
N ASN A 86 7.00 -19.20 -6.89
CA ASN A 86 5.86 -19.32 -7.79
C ASN A 86 4.51 -19.38 -7.03
N ARG A 87 4.55 -19.60 -5.71
CA ARG A 87 3.36 -19.60 -4.85
C ARG A 87 3.16 -18.20 -4.25
N VAL A 88 2.27 -17.45 -4.89
CA VAL A 88 1.92 -16.09 -4.48
C VAL A 88 0.41 -15.99 -4.26
N ILE A 89 0.01 -15.49 -3.08
CA ILE A 89 -1.37 -15.07 -2.84
C ILE A 89 -1.52 -13.67 -3.41
N SER A 90 -1.92 -13.58 -4.67
CA SER A 90 -1.87 -12.33 -5.42
C SER A 90 -2.96 -11.34 -5.02
N PHE A 91 -2.58 -10.08 -4.85
CA PHE A 91 -3.52 -8.98 -4.67
C PHE A 91 -4.20 -8.55 -5.97
N GLY A 92 -3.78 -9.06 -7.14
CA GLY A 92 -4.37 -8.73 -8.43
C GLY A 92 -4.18 -7.26 -8.79
N ILE A 93 -2.97 -6.94 -9.27
CA ILE A 93 -2.58 -5.59 -9.63
C ILE A 93 -3.40 -5.08 -10.83
N LEU A 94 -4.01 -3.92 -10.67
CA LEU A 94 -4.70 -3.18 -11.71
C LEU A 94 -3.80 -2.06 -12.23
N ARG A 95 -3.76 -1.89 -13.55
CA ARG A 95 -3.08 -0.78 -14.22
C ARG A 95 -4.13 0.02 -14.99
N PRO A 96 -4.78 1.00 -14.37
CA PRO A 96 -5.74 1.83 -15.07
C PRO A 96 -5.05 2.60 -16.20
N HIS A 97 -5.69 2.66 -17.35
CA HIS A 97 -5.33 3.61 -18.40
C HIS A 97 -6.13 4.89 -18.15
N TYR A 98 -5.45 5.94 -17.74
CA TYR A 98 -6.05 7.25 -17.56
C TYR A 98 -5.94 8.06 -18.86
N PRO A 99 -7.03 8.69 -19.35
CA PRO A 99 -6.97 9.54 -20.55
C PRO A 99 -6.12 10.77 -20.28
N GLU A 100 -5.24 11.14 -21.20
CA GLU A 100 -4.35 12.31 -21.09
C GLU A 100 -4.96 13.57 -21.73
N PRO A 101 -4.82 14.78 -21.13
CA PRO A 101 -4.38 15.02 -19.76
C PRO A 101 -5.52 14.65 -18.78
N TYR A 102 -5.21 13.80 -17.82
CA TYR A 102 -6.21 13.29 -16.87
C TYR A 102 -6.62 14.36 -15.83
N TYR A 103 -5.84 15.46 -15.73
CA TYR A 103 -5.89 16.41 -14.63
C TYR A 103 -6.00 17.88 -15.05
N ASP A 104 -6.76 18.66 -14.27
CA ASP A 104 -6.89 20.12 -14.38
C ASP A 104 -5.56 20.74 -13.98
N LEU A 105 -5.14 21.72 -14.77
CA LEU A 105 -3.79 22.22 -14.85
C LEU A 105 -3.44 23.15 -13.67
N THR A 106 -4.43 23.56 -12.87
CA THR A 106 -4.29 24.73 -11.99
C THR A 106 -3.93 24.42 -10.54
N SER A 107 -4.32 23.26 -9.97
CA SER A 107 -3.99 22.92 -8.59
C SER A 107 -4.06 21.42 -8.30
N LEU A 108 -3.04 20.90 -7.60
CA LEU A 108 -3.01 19.50 -7.16
C LEU A 108 -3.97 19.22 -5.97
N HIS A 109 -4.45 20.23 -5.24
CA HIS A 109 -5.33 20.01 -4.07
C HIS A 109 -6.63 19.27 -4.43
N GLY A 110 -7.17 19.49 -5.64
CA GLY A 110 -8.39 18.83 -6.06
C GLY A 110 -8.22 17.35 -6.46
N ARG A 111 -6.99 16.84 -6.56
CA ARG A 111 -6.68 15.58 -7.27
C ARG A 111 -5.59 14.73 -6.61
N GLY A 112 -4.81 15.29 -5.69
CA GLY A 112 -3.72 14.62 -4.99
C GLY A 112 -4.11 14.15 -3.58
N ARG A 113 -3.65 12.96 -3.22
CA ARG A 113 -3.47 12.58 -1.82
C ARG A 113 -2.09 13.01 -1.41
N PHE A 114 -2.04 13.68 -0.27
CA PHE A 114 -0.80 14.22 0.26
C PHE A 114 -0.47 13.62 1.61
N LEU A 115 0.81 13.57 1.89
CA LEU A 115 1.36 13.19 3.18
C LEU A 115 2.38 14.24 3.60
N THR A 116 2.14 14.89 4.75
CA THR A 116 3.20 15.65 5.41
C THR A 116 4.03 14.72 6.29
N LEU A 117 5.35 14.69 6.10
CA LEU A 117 6.26 14.14 7.10
C LEU A 117 6.81 15.27 7.98
N PRO A 118 6.77 15.12 9.32
CA PRO A 118 7.20 16.16 10.22
C PRO A 118 8.73 16.33 10.17
N GLY A 119 9.18 17.57 10.28
CA GLY A 119 10.61 17.91 10.33
C GLY A 119 11.33 17.41 11.59
N SER A 120 10.57 16.96 12.60
CA SER A 120 11.09 16.31 13.81
C SER A 120 11.74 14.95 13.53
N GLY A 121 11.44 14.34 12.37
CA GLY A 121 11.88 12.98 12.05
C GLY A 121 11.04 11.88 12.71
N GLU A 122 9.89 12.23 13.29
CA GLU A 122 8.94 11.26 13.83
C GLU A 122 8.25 10.46 12.71
N ASP A 123 7.91 9.22 13.02
CA ASP A 123 7.21 8.33 12.09
C ASP A 123 5.75 8.75 11.92
N VAL A 124 5.27 8.80 10.67
CA VAL A 124 3.84 8.88 10.37
C VAL A 124 3.32 7.47 10.11
N VAL A 125 2.19 7.07 10.71
CA VAL A 125 1.67 5.70 10.56
C VAL A 125 0.60 5.64 9.48
N ILE A 126 0.87 4.89 8.41
CA ILE A 126 -0.03 4.64 7.29
C ILE A 126 -0.50 3.20 7.37
N THR A 127 -1.82 2.98 7.34
CA THR A 127 -2.41 1.65 7.54
C THR A 127 -3.12 1.20 6.27
N HIS A 128 -2.78 0.00 5.79
CA HIS A 128 -3.50 -0.73 4.76
C HIS A 128 -4.21 -1.93 5.37
N GLU A 129 -5.51 -2.06 5.16
CA GLU A 129 -6.33 -3.10 5.77
C GLU A 129 -6.76 -4.16 4.76
N ILE A 130 -6.08 -5.30 4.68
CA ILE A 130 -6.36 -6.34 3.69
C ILE A 130 -7.26 -7.41 4.32
N THR A 131 -8.52 -7.49 3.89
CA THR A 131 -9.45 -8.51 4.37
C THR A 131 -9.10 -9.90 3.81
N MET A 132 -9.46 -10.97 4.51
CA MET A 132 -9.29 -12.35 4.02
C MET A 132 -9.95 -12.55 2.64
N LYS A 133 -11.15 -12.00 2.45
CA LYS A 133 -11.82 -12.03 1.15
C LYS A 133 -10.96 -11.37 0.07
N ARG A 134 -10.43 -10.17 0.33
CA ARG A 134 -9.62 -9.40 -0.62
C ARG A 134 -8.29 -10.10 -0.94
N LEU A 135 -7.69 -10.77 0.04
CA LEU A 135 -6.43 -11.50 -0.08
C LEU A 135 -6.51 -12.56 -1.19
N PHE A 136 -7.62 -13.30 -1.25
CA PHE A 136 -7.81 -14.40 -2.19
C PHE A 136 -8.66 -14.07 -3.41
N GLU A 137 -9.35 -12.91 -3.42
CA GLU A 137 -10.31 -12.52 -4.47
C GLU A 137 -9.72 -12.59 -5.88
N ARG A 138 -8.46 -12.19 -6.04
CA ARG A 138 -7.75 -12.12 -7.33
C ARG A 138 -6.59 -13.11 -7.42
N SER A 139 -6.42 -13.93 -6.40
CA SER A 139 -5.36 -14.93 -6.33
C SER A 139 -5.77 -16.21 -7.05
N ARG A 140 -4.79 -16.91 -7.64
CA ARG A 140 -4.97 -18.28 -8.12
C ARG A 140 -4.96 -19.28 -6.97
N LEU A 141 -4.12 -19.05 -5.95
CA LEU A 141 -4.19 -19.79 -4.70
C LEU A 141 -5.49 -19.43 -3.99
N ARG A 142 -6.15 -20.44 -3.44
CA ARG A 142 -7.35 -20.35 -2.61
C ARG A 142 -6.99 -20.70 -1.16
N PRO A 143 -7.81 -20.34 -0.16
CA PRO A 143 -7.55 -20.69 1.24
C PRO A 143 -7.27 -22.19 1.44
N GLU A 144 -7.99 -23.06 0.74
CA GLU A 144 -7.85 -24.52 0.77
C GLU A 144 -6.52 -25.05 0.20
N ASP A 145 -5.81 -24.26 -0.61
CA ASP A 145 -4.52 -24.64 -1.20
C ASP A 145 -3.33 -24.41 -0.25
N ILE A 146 -3.55 -23.68 0.84
CA ILE A 146 -2.50 -23.29 1.78
C ILE A 146 -2.25 -24.43 2.77
N GLN A 147 -1.07 -25.03 2.74
CA GLN A 147 -0.72 -26.10 3.67
C GLN A 147 -0.46 -25.55 5.08
N PRO A 148 -0.78 -26.32 6.14
CA PRO A 148 -0.45 -25.93 7.51
C PRO A 148 1.04 -25.62 7.68
N GLY A 149 1.34 -24.44 8.22
CA GLY A 149 2.71 -24.01 8.47
C GLY A 149 3.39 -23.34 7.28
N GLU A 150 2.70 -23.12 6.16
CA GLU A 150 3.22 -22.26 5.09
C GLU A 150 3.50 -20.85 5.61
N GLU A 151 4.69 -20.36 5.28
CA GLU A 151 5.13 -18.99 5.57
C GLU A 151 5.18 -18.19 4.27
N PHE A 152 4.61 -17.00 4.35
CA PHE A 152 4.63 -16.00 3.30
C PHE A 152 5.34 -14.76 3.79
N GLN A 153 5.66 -13.87 2.88
CA GLN A 153 6.30 -12.59 3.15
C GLN A 153 5.69 -11.51 2.27
N ILE A 154 5.72 -10.27 2.76
CA ILE A 154 5.26 -9.08 2.05
C ILE A 154 6.33 -7.99 2.11
N GLN A 155 6.39 -7.15 1.08
CA GLN A 155 7.22 -5.96 1.08
C GLN A 155 6.54 -4.84 0.28
N VAL A 156 6.92 -3.60 0.54
CA VAL A 156 6.57 -2.48 -0.35
C VAL A 156 7.35 -2.65 -1.67
N SER A 157 6.66 -2.62 -2.81
CA SER A 157 7.28 -2.77 -4.12
C SER A 157 8.15 -1.56 -4.46
N ARG A 158 9.01 -1.67 -5.48
CA ARG A 158 9.78 -0.51 -5.98
C ARG A 158 8.85 0.63 -6.41
N GLY A 159 7.82 0.33 -7.19
CA GLY A 159 6.82 1.31 -7.63
C GLY A 159 6.01 1.90 -6.47
N GLY A 160 5.79 1.12 -5.41
CA GLY A 160 5.12 1.61 -4.19
C GLY A 160 5.91 2.67 -3.41
N ARG A 161 7.18 2.92 -3.77
CA ARG A 161 8.06 3.92 -3.13
C ARG A 161 8.25 5.16 -4.00
N GLU A 162 7.73 5.17 -5.23
CA GLU A 162 7.93 6.26 -6.19
C GLU A 162 7.12 7.48 -5.75
N ILE A 163 7.78 8.63 -5.70
CA ILE A 163 7.17 9.91 -5.37
C ILE A 163 7.50 10.89 -6.49
N GLY A 164 6.48 11.25 -7.26
CA GLY A 164 6.64 12.11 -8.44
C GLY A 164 6.63 13.61 -8.14
N TRP A 165 6.27 14.02 -6.92
CA TRP A 165 6.19 15.44 -6.53
C TRP A 165 6.36 15.60 -5.02
N TRP A 166 7.15 16.59 -4.60
CA TRP A 166 7.36 16.93 -3.19
C TRP A 166 7.68 18.43 -3.01
N CYS A 167 7.41 18.99 -1.84
CA CYS A 167 7.81 20.35 -1.48
C CYS A 167 8.09 20.52 0.02
N TRP A 168 8.61 21.69 0.41
CA TRP A 168 8.83 22.04 1.82
C TRP A 168 7.57 22.60 2.47
N GLY A 169 7.35 22.20 3.71
CA GLY A 169 6.29 22.72 4.57
C GLY A 169 5.15 21.74 4.79
N ASP A 170 4.35 22.05 5.81
CA ASP A 170 3.15 21.31 6.16
C ASP A 170 1.90 21.83 5.45
N LEU A 171 0.99 20.93 5.08
CA LEU A 171 -0.29 21.24 4.44
C LEU A 171 -1.18 22.18 5.27
N ASP A 172 -1.27 21.96 6.57
CA ASP A 172 -2.13 22.72 7.47
C ASP A 172 -1.44 23.97 8.04
N GLY A 173 -0.11 24.05 7.91
CA GLY A 173 0.75 25.16 8.28
C GLY A 173 1.23 25.96 7.07
N ASP A 174 2.48 25.73 6.67
CA ASP A 174 3.20 26.57 5.69
C ASP A 174 2.54 26.63 4.31
N LEU A 175 1.87 25.55 3.91
CA LEU A 175 1.23 25.40 2.61
C LEU A 175 -0.26 25.79 2.64
N LYS A 176 -0.77 26.20 3.80
CA LYS A 176 -2.18 26.58 3.93
C LYS A 176 -2.52 27.76 3.04
N GLY A 177 -3.50 27.58 2.16
CA GLY A 177 -3.93 28.59 1.19
C GLY A 177 -2.97 28.80 0.02
N LYS A 178 -1.96 27.93 -0.13
CA LYS A 178 -1.10 27.87 -1.32
C LYS A 178 -1.76 27.03 -2.42
N ASN A 179 -1.39 27.31 -3.66
CA ASN A 179 -1.77 26.49 -4.81
C ASN A 179 -0.61 25.57 -5.17
N LEU A 180 -0.83 24.26 -5.16
CA LEU A 180 0.23 23.29 -5.46
C LEU A 180 0.27 23.04 -6.97
N HIS A 181 1.32 23.49 -7.63
CA HIS A 181 1.47 23.42 -9.08
C HIS A 181 2.08 22.08 -9.51
N PRO A 182 1.58 21.45 -10.60
CA PRO A 182 2.02 20.12 -11.03
C PRO A 182 3.45 20.08 -11.61
N TRP A 183 4.00 21.22 -12.02
CA TRP A 183 5.39 21.28 -12.49
C TRP A 183 6.38 20.90 -11.37
N VAL A 184 7.37 20.09 -11.73
CA VAL A 184 8.45 19.64 -10.87
C VAL A 184 9.79 20.05 -11.47
N GLN A 185 10.74 20.39 -10.60
CA GLN A 185 12.11 20.68 -11.02
C GLN A 185 12.76 19.44 -11.67
N GLY A 186 13.75 19.66 -12.55
CA GLY A 186 14.48 18.58 -13.23
C GLY A 186 13.75 17.99 -14.45
N TYR A 187 12.43 18.12 -14.52
CA TYR A 187 11.63 17.75 -15.69
C TYR A 187 11.51 18.94 -16.66
N GLU A 188 12.53 19.11 -17.49
CA GLU A 188 12.53 20.07 -18.61
C GLU A 188 12.68 19.29 -19.94
N GLY A 189 11.56 18.79 -20.47
CA GLY A 189 11.53 18.02 -21.70
C GLY A 189 10.39 18.46 -22.64
N PRO A 190 10.52 18.25 -23.96
CA PRO A 190 9.47 18.62 -24.92
C PRO A 190 8.15 17.87 -24.69
N ASN A 191 8.19 16.76 -23.94
CA ASN A 191 7.04 15.93 -23.60
C ASN A 191 6.52 16.18 -22.18
N THR A 192 6.97 17.24 -21.49
CA THR A 192 6.41 17.60 -20.19
C THR A 192 5.03 18.21 -20.39
N TRP A 193 4.01 17.59 -19.82
CA TRP A 193 2.64 18.09 -19.84
C TRP A 193 2.48 19.48 -19.21
N TYR A 194 3.40 19.84 -18.33
CA TYR A 194 3.40 21.09 -17.59
C TYR A 194 4.69 21.85 -17.86
N HIS A 195 4.56 23.06 -18.39
CA HIS A 195 5.70 23.96 -18.52
C HIS A 195 6.08 24.54 -17.15
N ARG A 196 7.34 24.95 -17.02
CA ARG A 196 7.81 25.67 -15.84
C ARG A 196 7.05 27.00 -15.73
N PRO A 197 6.34 27.26 -14.63
CA PRO A 197 5.64 28.53 -14.45
C PRO A 197 6.66 29.66 -14.30
N SER A 198 6.30 30.85 -14.77
CA SER A 198 7.14 32.03 -14.62
C SER A 198 7.15 32.51 -13.15
N GLN A 199 8.16 33.29 -12.76
CA GLN A 199 8.20 33.85 -11.41
C GLN A 199 7.00 34.76 -11.12
N GLU A 200 6.60 35.57 -12.10
CA GLU A 200 5.41 36.44 -12.00
C GLU A 200 4.12 35.64 -11.80
N GLU A 201 3.98 34.51 -12.50
CA GLU A 201 2.84 33.59 -12.34
C GLU A 201 2.83 32.95 -10.95
N ILE A 202 3.99 32.48 -10.47
CA ILE A 202 4.13 31.88 -9.14
C ILE A 202 3.69 32.86 -8.05
N GLU A 203 4.12 34.12 -8.16
CA GLU A 203 3.76 35.17 -7.20
C GLU A 203 2.29 35.58 -7.31
N ARG A 204 1.79 35.76 -8.54
CA ARG A 204 0.40 36.17 -8.81
C ARG A 204 -0.61 35.12 -8.35
N GLU A 205 -0.33 33.84 -8.59
CA GLU A 205 -1.24 32.74 -8.32
C GLU A 205 -0.92 32.01 -7.01
N ASN A 206 0.10 32.47 -6.27
CA ASN A 206 0.53 31.94 -4.98
C ASN A 206 0.89 30.44 -5.08
N HIS A 207 1.61 30.06 -6.14
CA HIS A 207 1.97 28.68 -6.43
C HIS A 207 3.13 28.17 -5.57
N VAL A 208 3.11 26.87 -5.28
CA VAL A 208 4.24 26.08 -4.78
C VAL A 208 4.52 25.00 -5.81
N THR A 209 5.76 24.93 -6.27
CA THR A 209 6.22 23.97 -7.28
C THR A 209 6.90 22.77 -6.62
N GLY A 210 6.94 21.64 -7.33
CA GLY A 210 7.60 20.44 -6.84
C GLY A 210 9.13 20.50 -7.02
N GLY A 211 9.84 19.86 -6.11
CA GLY A 211 11.27 19.59 -6.24
C GLY A 211 11.56 18.47 -7.23
N ASP A 212 12.84 18.29 -7.55
CA ASP A 212 13.32 17.21 -8.40
C ASP A 212 13.09 15.85 -7.72
N PRO A 213 12.36 14.90 -8.33
CA PRO A 213 12.16 13.57 -7.77
C PRO A 213 13.47 12.82 -7.50
N GLU A 214 14.54 13.08 -8.27
CA GLU A 214 15.85 12.42 -8.07
C GLU A 214 16.55 12.91 -6.79
N ASN A 215 16.18 14.09 -6.28
CA ASN A 215 16.67 14.62 -5.01
C ASN A 215 15.87 14.13 -3.79
N LEU A 216 14.84 13.30 -4.00
CA LEU A 216 14.06 12.67 -2.95
C LEU A 216 14.34 11.16 -2.93
N LEU A 217 15.22 10.73 -2.04
CA LEU A 217 15.52 9.31 -1.86
C LEU A 217 14.54 8.66 -0.88
N VAL A 218 13.97 7.52 -1.25
CA VAL A 218 13.09 6.72 -0.37
C VAL A 218 13.71 5.36 -0.10
N GLU A 219 14.13 5.14 1.14
CA GLU A 219 14.81 3.93 1.60
C GLU A 219 13.86 3.01 2.39
N ASP A 220 13.94 1.73 2.09
CA ASP A 220 13.27 0.68 2.87
C ASP A 220 14.22 0.14 3.93
N HIS A 221 13.89 0.36 5.21
CA HIS A 221 14.68 -0.10 6.35
C HIS A 221 14.14 -1.39 6.98
N THR A 222 13.13 -2.03 6.38
CA THR A 222 12.56 -3.31 6.87
C THR A 222 12.87 -4.47 5.95
N HIS A 223 12.79 -4.28 4.63
CA HIS A 223 12.75 -5.35 3.65
C HIS A 223 11.48 -6.21 3.80
N TRP A 224 11.63 -7.54 3.67
CA TRP A 224 10.53 -8.50 3.78
C TRP A 224 10.00 -8.61 5.20
N VAL A 225 8.67 -8.63 5.32
CA VAL A 225 7.96 -8.91 6.57
C VAL A 225 7.30 -10.27 6.48
N ASP A 226 7.66 -11.16 7.40
CA ASP A 226 7.14 -12.53 7.45
C ASP A 226 5.71 -12.59 8.01
N ILE A 227 4.89 -13.44 7.39
CA ILE A 227 3.52 -13.74 7.78
C ILE A 227 3.32 -15.26 7.69
N LYS A 228 3.05 -15.89 8.83
CA LYS A 228 2.69 -17.30 8.90
C LYS A 228 1.18 -17.46 8.70
N ILE A 229 0.75 -18.36 7.81
CA ILE A 229 -0.67 -18.65 7.62
C ILE A 229 -1.01 -20.01 8.24
N VAL A 230 -2.08 -20.06 9.03
CA VAL A 230 -2.53 -21.29 9.71
C VAL A 230 -3.97 -21.63 9.35
N GLN A 231 -4.23 -22.94 9.15
CA GLN A 231 -5.58 -23.48 9.04
C GLN A 231 -6.16 -23.67 10.45
N GLY A 232 -7.27 -23.01 10.75
CA GLY A 232 -7.95 -23.10 12.06
C GLY A 232 -7.60 -21.98 13.03
N ASP A 233 -8.35 -21.92 14.13
CA ASP A 233 -8.22 -20.89 15.16
C ASP A 233 -7.02 -21.22 16.07
N PRO A 234 -5.95 -20.41 16.10
CA PRO A 234 -4.73 -20.73 16.86
C PRO A 234 -4.97 -20.81 18.37
N GLU A 235 -6.06 -20.21 18.86
CA GLU A 235 -6.42 -20.20 20.29
C GLU A 235 -7.28 -21.39 20.72
N LYS A 236 -7.76 -22.21 19.78
CA LYS A 236 -8.54 -23.41 20.13
C LYS A 236 -7.61 -24.61 20.16
N PRO A 237 -7.18 -25.10 21.35
CA PRO A 237 -6.36 -26.30 21.42
C PRO A 237 -7.10 -27.42 20.69
N ARG A 238 -6.40 -28.08 19.75
CA ARG A 238 -6.90 -29.31 19.14
C ARG A 238 -7.21 -30.26 20.29
N VAL A 239 -8.49 -30.61 20.45
CA VAL A 239 -8.89 -31.70 21.33
C VAL A 239 -8.39 -32.97 20.65
N GLU A 240 -7.14 -33.33 20.93
CA GLU A 240 -6.60 -34.65 20.62
C GLU A 240 -7.31 -35.65 21.53
N GLY A 241 -8.47 -36.14 21.08
CA GLY A 241 -9.31 -36.97 21.94
C GLY A 241 -10.65 -37.41 21.37
N GLU A 242 -10.71 -37.79 20.09
CA GLU A 242 -11.78 -38.71 19.63
C GLU A 242 -11.13 -39.93 18.99
N THR A 243 -10.76 -40.87 19.86
CA THR A 243 -10.47 -42.25 19.50
C THR A 243 -11.67 -42.85 18.79
N ASN A 244 -11.40 -43.41 17.60
CA ASN A 244 -12.24 -44.29 16.80
C ASN A 244 -13.17 -45.19 17.65
N ALA A 245 -14.45 -44.82 17.75
CA ALA A 245 -15.50 -45.78 18.04
C ALA A 245 -15.93 -46.42 16.72
N VAL A 246 -15.35 -47.58 16.44
CA VAL A 246 -15.81 -48.51 15.42
C VAL A 246 -17.18 -49.02 15.86
N ASP A 247 -18.25 -48.52 15.24
CA ASP A 247 -19.58 -49.13 15.38
C ASP A 247 -19.83 -50.07 14.19
N VAL A 248 -19.61 -51.36 14.45
CA VAL A 248 -19.97 -52.47 13.57
C VAL A 248 -21.32 -52.99 14.04
N LYS A 249 -22.37 -52.71 13.28
CA LYS A 249 -23.62 -53.47 13.04
C LYS A 249 -24.59 -52.53 12.30
N GLY A 250 -25.36 -52.93 11.29
CA GLY A 250 -25.69 -54.25 10.83
C GLY A 250 -26.37 -54.17 9.46
N VAL A 251 -26.33 -55.33 8.82
CA VAL A 251 -26.95 -55.67 7.55
C VAL A 251 -28.47 -55.51 7.63
N GLY A 252 -29.05 -54.79 6.67
CA GLY A 252 -30.49 -54.73 6.45
C GLY A 252 -30.78 -54.15 5.07
N GLY A 253 -31.25 -54.99 4.15
CA GLY A 253 -31.39 -54.67 2.73
C GLY A 253 -32.73 -54.08 2.32
N PHE A 254 -32.82 -53.88 1.00
CA PHE A 254 -34.00 -53.66 0.16
C PHE A 254 -34.82 -52.36 0.38
N GLN A 255 -34.82 -51.45 -0.60
CA GLN A 255 -35.73 -51.43 -1.76
C GLN A 255 -35.73 -50.03 -2.42
N SER A 256 -35.49 -49.97 -3.73
CA SER A 256 -35.87 -48.83 -4.57
C SER A 256 -37.39 -48.68 -4.60
N PRO A 257 -37.91 -47.45 -4.78
CA PRO A 257 -38.62 -47.22 -6.04
C PRO A 257 -38.43 -45.83 -6.67
N ALA A 258 -38.38 -45.88 -8.00
CA ALA A 258 -39.01 -45.02 -9.01
C ALA A 258 -39.02 -43.48 -8.87
N LEU A 259 -38.35 -42.87 -9.85
CA LEU A 259 -38.80 -41.77 -10.71
C LEU A 259 -40.29 -41.35 -10.58
N HIS A 260 -40.53 -40.04 -10.46
CA HIS A 260 -41.11 -39.23 -11.56
C HIS A 260 -41.13 -37.71 -11.24
N PRO A 261 -41.25 -36.85 -12.27
CA PRO A 261 -40.88 -35.43 -12.25
C PRO A 261 -42.04 -34.49 -11.94
N ARG A 262 -41.69 -33.24 -11.61
CA ARG A 262 -42.31 -32.03 -12.16
C ARG A 262 -41.25 -30.94 -12.31
#